data_AF-A0A9N9CGB7-F1
#
_entry.id   AF-A0A9N9CGB7-F1
#
_cell.length_a   1.000
_cell.length_b   1.000
_cell.length_c   1.000
_cell.angle_alpha   90.00
_cell.angle_beta   90.00
_cell.angle_gamma   90.00
#
_symmetry.space_group_name_H-M   'P 1'
#
loop_
_entity.id
_entity.type
_entity.pdbx_description
1 polymer ?
#
loop_
_entity_poly.entity_id
_entity_poly.type
_entity_poly.pdbx_seq_one_letter_code
_entity_poly.pdbx_strand_id
1 'polypeptide(L)'
;MSRSNRQPVSLFELGENGKLVLISQTLCRREQVVAEISSQLCNWNIQTQQGGGVTASQGGFDFDIDHQTVIRAPDVAFISQNTVL
;
A
#
# COMPACT_ATOMS: atom_id res chain seq x y z
N MET A 1 9.43 11.92 -28.91
CA MET A 1 8.46 11.81 -27.80
C MET A 1 7.27 10.98 -28.27
N SER A 2 7.14 9.73 -27.82
CA SER A 2 5.94 8.92 -28.08
C SER A 2 5.01 9.04 -26.88
N ARG A 3 3.80 9.57 -27.09
CA ARG A 3 2.74 9.63 -26.08
C ARG A 3 2.17 8.23 -25.94
N SER A 4 2.64 7.49 -24.93
CA SER A 4 2.02 6.21 -24.55
C SER A 4 0.60 6.51 -24.04
N ASN A 5 -0.39 5.98 -24.76
CA ASN A 5 -1.81 6.04 -24.44
C ASN A 5 -2.09 5.11 -23.23
N ARG A 6 -1.54 5.44 -22.05
CA ARG A 6 -1.80 4.69 -20.82
C ARG A 6 -3.24 4.92 -20.43
N GLN A 7 -4.12 3.96 -20.74
CA GLN A 7 -5.42 3.90 -20.07
C GLN A 7 -5.17 3.90 -18.56
N PRO A 8 -5.86 4.74 -17.78
CA PRO A 8 -5.70 4.75 -16.34
C PRO A 8 -6.10 3.38 -15.78
N VAL A 9 -5.15 2.72 -15.11
CA VAL A 9 -5.43 1.50 -14.35
C VAL A 9 -6.42 1.88 -13.27
N SER A 10 -7.61 1.29 -13.31
CA SER A 10 -8.62 1.47 -12.27
C SER A 10 -8.25 0.53 -11.12
N LEU A 11 -7.91 1.10 -9.96
CA LEU A 11 -7.68 0.34 -8.74
C LEU A 11 -9.01 0.20 -8.00
N PHE A 12 -9.27 -1.00 -7.47
CA PHE A 12 -10.50 -1.32 -6.76
C PHE A 12 -10.19 -1.93 -5.40
N GLU A 13 -11.01 -1.62 -4.39
CA GLU A 13 -11.06 -2.35 -3.11
C GLU A 13 -12.33 -3.21 -3.04
N LEU A 14 -12.27 -4.33 -2.32
CA LEU A 14 -13.44 -5.14 -2.02
C LEU A 14 -14.11 -4.62 -0.75
N GLY A 15 -15.30 -4.05 -0.88
CA GLY A 15 -16.11 -3.60 0.26
C GLY A 15 -16.69 -4.78 1.06
N GLU A 16 -17.12 -4.51 2.29
CA GLU A 16 -17.68 -5.50 3.24
C GLU A 16 -18.91 -6.26 2.70
N ASN A 17 -19.57 -5.73 1.67
CA ASN A 17 -20.69 -6.36 0.97
C ASN A 17 -20.30 -7.10 -0.33
N GLY A 18 -19.00 -7.29 -0.58
CA GLY A 18 -18.48 -7.94 -1.78
C GLY A 18 -18.48 -7.07 -3.04
N LYS A 19 -18.79 -5.77 -2.94
CA LYS A 19 -18.77 -4.84 -4.08
C LYS A 19 -17.38 -4.23 -4.28
N LEU A 20 -16.95 -4.14 -5.54
CA LEU A 20 -15.74 -3.40 -5.92
C LEU A 20 -15.99 -1.88 -5.82
N VAL A 21 -15.18 -1.21 -5.01
CA VAL A 21 -15.19 0.25 -4.82
C VAL A 21 -14.02 0.84 -5.59
N LEU A 22 -14.29 1.83 -6.45
CA LEU A 22 -13.25 2.52 -7.20
C LEU A 22 -12.36 3.31 -6.23
N ILE A 23 -11.06 3.05 -6.26
CA ILE A 23 -10.08 3.93 -5.63
C ILE A 23 -9.95 5.15 -6.53
N SER A 24 -10.42 6.31 -6.04
CA SER A 24 -10.23 7.58 -6.72
C SER A 24 -8.72 7.79 -6.95
N GLN A 25 -8.32 8.13 -8.18
CA GLN A 25 -6.92 8.38 -8.50
C GLN A 25 -6.34 9.35 -7.47
N THR A 26 -5.35 8.86 -6.73
CA THR A 26 -4.68 9.61 -5.67
C THR A 26 -4.25 10.96 -6.23
N LEU A 27 -4.81 12.06 -5.71
CA LEU A 27 -4.33 13.40 -6.06
C LEU A 27 -2.82 13.45 -5.79
N CYS A 28 -2.04 14.07 -6.69
CA CYS A 28 -0.57 14.20 -6.57
C CYS A 28 -0.11 14.60 -5.15
N ARG A 29 -0.89 15.41 -4.43
CA ARG A 29 -0.62 15.78 -3.04
C ARG A 29 -0.64 14.60 -2.06
N ARG A 30 -1.55 13.64 -2.21
CA ARG A 30 -1.60 12.45 -1.35
C ARG A 30 -0.43 11.53 -1.66
N GLU A 31 -0.03 11.38 -2.92
CA GLU A 31 1.20 10.65 -3.29
C GLU A 31 2.47 11.29 -2.67
N GLN A 32 2.54 12.62 -2.60
CA GLN A 32 3.64 13.30 -1.90
C GLN A 32 3.68 12.98 -0.40
N VAL A 33 2.52 12.91 0.26
CA VAL A 33 2.42 12.53 1.67
C VAL A 33 2.84 11.07 1.88
N VAL A 34 2.36 10.16 1.02
CA VAL A 34 2.74 8.74 1.05
C VAL A 34 4.25 8.57 0.87
N ALA A 35 4.86 9.30 -0.06
CA ALA A 35 6.30 9.28 -0.27
C ALA A 35 7.10 9.76 0.95
N GLU A 36 6.65 10.83 1.60
CA GLU A 36 7.29 11.37 2.80
C GLU A 36 7.20 10.39 3.98
N ILE A 37 6.02 9.83 4.24
CA ILE A 37 5.83 8.82 5.30
C ILE A 37 6.70 7.58 5.03
N SER A 38 6.71 7.11 3.78
CA SER A 38 7.52 5.96 3.39
C SER A 38 9.02 6.21 3.59
N SER A 39 9.49 7.42 3.27
CA SER A 39 10.88 7.83 3.47
C SER A 39 11.25 7.82 4.95
N GLN A 40 10.43 8.44 5.80
CA GLN A 40 10.66 8.46 7.26
C GLN A 40 10.68 7.05 7.85
N LEU A 41 9.77 6.18 7.42
CA LEU A 41 9.67 4.80 7.89
C LEU A 41 10.86 3.95 7.42
N CYS A 42 11.31 4.13 6.17
CA CYS A 42 12.54 3.51 5.66
C CYS A 42 13.78 3.95 6.47
N ASN A 43 13.90 5.26 6.73
CA ASN A 43 15.01 5.78 7.51
C ASN A 43 15.02 5.19 8.93
N TRP A 44 13.87 5.12 9.59
CA TRP A 44 13.72 4.46 10.88
C TRP A 44 14.14 2.99 10.83
N ASN A 45 13.65 2.23 9.85
CA ASN A 45 13.96 0.79 9.68
C ASN A 45 15.47 0.54 9.55
N ILE A 46 16.17 1.38 8.77
CA ILE A 46 17.63 1.32 8.60
C ILE A 46 18.36 1.73 9.88
N GLN A 47 18.02 2.90 10.44
CA GLN A 47 18.71 3.47 11.60
C GLN A 47 18.60 2.58 12.84
N THR A 48 17.48 1.89 13.00
CA THR A 48 17.21 1.02 14.14
C THR A 48 17.44 -0.47 13.83
N GLN A 49 17.93 -0.79 12.63
CA GLN A 49 18.28 -2.15 12.20
C GLN A 49 17.14 -3.16 12.38
N GLN A 50 15.90 -2.74 12.12
CA GLN A 50 14.73 -3.62 12.28
C GLN A 50 14.68 -4.72 11.21
N GLY A 51 15.39 -4.53 10.09
CA GLY A 51 15.53 -5.54 9.04
C GLY A 51 14.24 -5.86 8.29
N GLY A 52 13.18 -5.09 8.47
CA GLY A 52 11.87 -5.30 7.84
C GLY A 52 11.77 -4.68 6.44
N GLY A 53 10.63 -4.89 5.80
CA GLY A 53 10.27 -4.27 4.52
C GLY A 53 9.32 -3.09 4.71
N VAL A 54 9.47 -2.04 3.90
CA VAL A 54 8.52 -0.92 3.83
C VAL A 54 7.89 -0.91 2.44
N THR A 55 6.57 -0.85 2.36
CA THR A 55 5.82 -0.82 1.09
C THR A 55 4.90 0.41 1.05
N ALA A 56 4.91 1.11 -0.09
CA ALA A 56 4.01 2.22 -0.40
C ALA A 56 3.03 1.86 -1.53
N SER A 57 2.83 0.56 -1.79
CA SER A 57 2.03 0.09 -2.92
C SER A 57 0.56 -0.03 -2.53
N GLN A 58 -0.33 0.17 -3.50
CA GLN A 58 -1.76 -0.16 -3.41
C GLN A 58 -2.02 -1.68 -3.45
N GLY A 59 -1.06 -2.49 -3.01
CA GLY A 59 -1.22 -3.93 -2.87
C GLY A 59 -2.03 -4.24 -1.62
N GLY A 60 -2.93 -5.23 -1.73
CA GLY A 60 -3.68 -5.72 -0.58
C GLY A 60 -2.86 -6.68 0.26
N PHE A 61 -2.98 -6.57 1.57
CA PHE A 61 -2.53 -7.55 2.54
C PHE A 61 -3.72 -8.38 2.98
N ASP A 62 -3.53 -9.70 3.04
CA ASP A 62 -4.50 -10.61 3.62
C ASP A 62 -4.34 -10.62 5.14
N PHE A 63 -5.42 -10.29 5.85
CA PHE A 63 -5.51 -10.36 7.31
C PHE A 63 -6.58 -11.37 7.71
N ASP A 64 -6.24 -12.27 8.63
CA ASP A 64 -7.24 -13.07 9.35
C ASP A 64 -7.73 -12.28 10.57
N ILE A 65 -8.96 -11.79 10.51
CA ILE A 65 -9.62 -11.04 11.57
C ILE A 65 -10.90 -11.78 11.93
N ASP A 66 -11.02 -12.24 13.18
CA ASP A 66 -12.19 -12.98 13.66
C ASP A 66 -12.58 -14.20 12.80
N HIS A 67 -11.57 -14.96 12.34
CA HIS A 67 -11.73 -16.12 11.45
C HIS A 67 -12.29 -15.78 10.05
N GLN A 68 -12.15 -14.52 9.63
CA GLN A 68 -12.48 -14.06 8.29
C GLN A 68 -11.26 -13.43 7.61
N THR A 69 -11.00 -13.88 6.38
CA THR A 69 -10.02 -13.29 5.46
C THR A 69 -10.49 -11.91 5.01
N VAL A 70 -9.73 -10.88 5.35
CA VAL A 70 -9.99 -9.48 5.00
C VAL A 70 -8.78 -8.88 4.31
N ILE A 71 -8.97 -8.41 3.07
CA ILE A 71 -7.92 -7.70 2.34
C ILE A 71 -7.93 -6.22 2.77
N ARG A 72 -6.78 -5.70 3.23
CA ARG A 72 -6.58 -4.26 3.47
C ARG A 72 -5.45 -3.73 2.60
N ALA A 73 -5.64 -2.55 2.01
CA ALA A 73 -4.63 -1.88 1.19
C ALA A 73 -4.20 -0.55 1.87
N PRO A 74 -3.27 -0.59 2.83
CA PRO A 74 -2.78 0.63 3.46
C PRO A 74 -1.96 1.46 2.47
N ASP A 75 -1.98 2.79 2.62
CA ASP A 75 -1.14 3.68 1.81
C ASP A 75 0.36 3.45 2.06
N VAL A 76 0.74 3.09 3.29
CA VAL A 76 2.10 2.70 3.69
C VAL A 76 2.02 1.56 4.71
N ALA A 77 2.85 0.53 4.56
CA ALA A 77 2.99 -0.55 5.54
C ALA A 77 4.46 -0.85 5.85
N PHE A 78 4.70 -1.26 7.10
CA PHE A 78 5.94 -1.90 7.52
C PHE A 78 5.66 -3.38 7.80
N ILE A 79 6.54 -4.24 7.32
CA ILE A 79 6.46 -5.68 7.48
C ILE A 79 7.73 -6.10 8.22
N SER A 80 7.57 -6.71 9.40
CA SER A 80 8.72 -7.11 10.22
C SER A 80 9.60 -8.13 9.50
N GLN A 81 10.90 -8.17 9.81
CA GLN A 81 11.82 -9.16 9.25
C GLN A 81 11.33 -10.60 9.43
N ASN A 82 10.63 -10.88 10.53
CA ASN A 82 10.10 -12.22 10.83
C ASN A 82 8.83 -12.56 10.03
N THR A 83 8.36 -11.63 9.21
CA THR A 83 7.17 -11.75 8.36
C THR A 83 7.52 -11.65 6.87
N VAL A 84 8.59 -10.91 6.53
CA VAL A 84 9.18 -10.88 5.19
C VAL A 84 9.97 -12.19 5.00
N LEU A 85 9.60 -12.97 4.00
CA LEU A 85 10.25 -14.24 3.63
C LEU A 85 11.79 -14.15 3.54
#